data_AF-A0A9E5GQZ1-F1
#
_entry.id   AF-A0A9E5GQZ1-F1
#
_cell.length_a   1.000
_cell.length_b   1.000
_cell.length_c   1.000
_cell.angle_alpha   90.00
_cell.angle_beta   90.00
_cell.angle_gamma   90.00
#
_symmetry.space_group_name_H-M   'P 1'
#
loop_
_entity.id
_entity.type
_entity.pdbx_description
1 polymer ?
#
loop_
_entity_poly.entity_id
_entity_poly.type
_entity_poly.pdbx_seq_one_letter_code
_entity_poly.pdbx_strand_id
1 'polypeptide(L)'
;MIRSDGTPVSIEDVYFTYDTIIRQNTWNIKKLESYKSIKIEKNGAKLKVSFPSASTDNKVFFTNYILPKHVLEGASLQDFINKFSMEPIYTNCANIVSQMTDQYSLIFNLINCKDTSLNFYQIKNIQSFEEFETSIKDGKGSIVDVYTNQKTLPGYVEKQLLTNKLVTMFFNVNSSKLRIRTRRALA
;
A
#
# COMPACT_ATOMS: atom_id res chain seq x y z
N MET A 1 2.03 -19.37 -9.42
CA MET A 1 1.17 -18.42 -8.68
C MET A 1 0.08 -17.98 -9.64
N ILE A 2 -1.19 -18.15 -9.27
CA ILE A 2 -2.34 -17.79 -10.10
C ILE A 2 -3.01 -16.57 -9.47
N ARG A 3 -3.45 -15.62 -10.28
CA ARG A 3 -4.19 -14.43 -9.86
C ARG A 3 -5.67 -14.75 -9.64
N SER A 4 -6.39 -13.84 -8.99
CA SER A 4 -7.82 -13.99 -8.67
C SER A 4 -8.74 -14.12 -9.88
N ASP A 5 -8.28 -13.69 -11.06
CA ASP A 5 -8.97 -13.82 -12.34
C ASP A 5 -8.62 -15.12 -13.09
N GLY A 6 -7.81 -16.01 -12.49
CA GLY A 6 -7.35 -17.26 -13.10
C GLY A 6 -6.09 -17.13 -13.95
N THR A 7 -5.59 -15.91 -14.20
CA THR A 7 -4.40 -15.69 -15.02
C THR A 7 -3.13 -16.03 -14.22
N PRO A 8 -2.21 -16.87 -14.73
CA PRO A 8 -0.96 -17.14 -14.04
C PRO A 8 -0.05 -15.91 -14.04
N VAL A 9 0.66 -15.68 -12.93
CA VAL A 9 1.73 -14.68 -12.89
C VAL A 9 2.90 -15.15 -13.73
N SER A 10 3.32 -14.34 -14.68
CA SER A 10 4.38 -14.65 -15.65
C SER A 10 5.56 -13.69 -15.55
N ILE A 11 6.67 -14.01 -16.23
CA ILE A 11 7.81 -13.11 -16.36
C ILE A 11 7.44 -11.81 -17.10
N GLU A 12 6.39 -11.85 -17.92
CA GLU A 12 5.87 -10.69 -18.64
C GLU A 12 5.24 -9.66 -17.69
N ASP A 13 4.52 -10.11 -16.66
CA ASP A 13 3.98 -9.23 -15.61
C ASP A 13 5.09 -8.56 -14.82
N VAL A 14 6.11 -9.33 -14.46
CA VAL A 14 7.29 -8.83 -13.74
C VAL A 14 8.02 -7.79 -14.59
N TYR A 15 8.26 -8.09 -15.87
CA TYR A 15 8.90 -7.15 -16.77
C TYR A 15 8.07 -5.89 -16.98
N PHE A 16 6.78 -6.02 -17.25
CA PHE A 16 5.86 -4.89 -17.39
C PHE A 16 5.89 -3.98 -16.17
N THR A 17 5.85 -4.55 -14.97
CA THR A 17 5.88 -3.78 -13.72
C THR A 17 7.19 -3.00 -13.60
N TYR A 18 8.34 -3.66 -13.71
CA TYR A 18 9.63 -3.02 -13.45
C TYR A 18 10.11 -2.13 -14.59
N ASP A 19 9.89 -2.55 -15.83
CA ASP A 19 10.33 -1.81 -17.01
C ASP A 19 9.34 -0.71 -17.38
N THR A 20 8.09 -1.07 -17.68
CA THR A 20 7.09 -0.13 -18.20
C THR A 20 6.59 0.82 -17.12
N ILE A 21 6.12 0.30 -15.98
CA ILE A 21 5.51 1.14 -14.95
C ILE A 21 6.57 1.89 -14.14
N ILE A 22 7.63 1.21 -13.69
CA ILE A 22 8.60 1.81 -12.76
C ILE A 22 9.71 2.56 -13.50
N ARG A 23 10.50 1.87 -14.35
CA ARG A 23 11.66 2.48 -14.99
C ARG A 23 11.28 3.53 -16.04
N GLN A 24 10.40 3.16 -16.98
CA GLN A 24 9.93 4.08 -18.02
C GLN A 24 8.97 5.13 -17.45
N ASN A 25 8.39 4.88 -16.27
CA ASN A 25 7.49 5.78 -15.56
C ASN A 25 6.33 6.26 -16.45
N THR A 26 5.65 5.33 -17.14
CA THR A 26 4.57 5.65 -18.10
C THR A 26 3.43 6.49 -17.49
N TRP A 27 3.26 6.44 -16.17
CA TRP A 27 2.28 7.22 -15.41
C TRP A 27 2.82 8.55 -14.86
N ASN A 28 4.06 8.93 -15.18
CA ASN A 28 4.70 10.18 -14.75
C ASN A 28 4.69 10.41 -13.23
N ILE A 29 4.86 9.34 -12.45
CA ILE A 29 4.92 9.39 -10.99
C ILE A 29 6.28 9.97 -10.57
N LYS A 30 6.28 11.16 -9.97
CA LYS A 30 7.50 11.92 -9.63
C LYS A 30 8.57 11.12 -8.86
N LYS A 31 8.17 10.23 -7.95
CA LYS A 31 9.11 9.44 -7.13
C LYS A 31 9.88 8.40 -7.95
N LEU A 32 9.31 7.93 -9.07
CA LEU A 32 9.91 6.88 -9.90
C LEU A 32 10.94 7.41 -10.90
N GLU A 33 11.04 8.73 -11.06
CA GLU A 33 12.03 9.40 -11.92
C GLU A 33 13.48 8.99 -11.62
N SER A 34 13.77 8.67 -10.36
CA SER A 34 15.08 8.19 -9.91
C SER A 34 15.51 6.86 -10.55
N TYR A 35 14.56 6.08 -11.07
CA TYR A 35 14.82 4.76 -11.64
C TYR A 35 15.07 4.76 -13.15
N LYS A 36 14.93 5.90 -13.84
CA LYS A 36 15.01 5.99 -15.32
C LYS A 36 16.30 5.43 -15.93
N SER A 37 17.41 5.52 -15.20
CA SER A 37 18.74 5.09 -15.65
C SER A 37 19.05 3.61 -15.40
N ILE A 38 18.19 2.88 -14.69
CA ILE A 38 18.32 1.44 -14.48
C ILE A 38 18.20 0.73 -15.84
N LYS A 39 18.92 -0.37 -16.06
CA LYS A 39 18.75 -1.21 -17.25
C LYS A 39 18.08 -2.52 -16.86
N ILE A 40 17.07 -2.93 -17.62
CA ILE A 40 16.29 -4.14 -17.36
C ILE A 40 16.24 -4.95 -18.65
N GLU A 41 16.73 -6.18 -18.58
CA GLU A 41 16.79 -7.10 -19.72
C GLU A 41 16.11 -8.41 -19.35
N LYS A 42 15.30 -8.95 -20.26
CA LYS A 42 14.77 -10.31 -20.13
C LYS A 42 15.85 -11.31 -20.53
N ASN A 43 16.04 -12.34 -19.73
CA ASN A 43 16.89 -13.48 -20.04
C ASN A 43 16.14 -14.78 -19.72
N GLY A 44 15.34 -15.24 -20.68
CA GLY A 44 14.43 -16.37 -20.50
C GLY A 44 13.42 -16.11 -19.37
N ALA A 45 13.40 -16.99 -18.37
CA ALA A 45 12.53 -16.88 -17.20
C ALA A 45 13.06 -15.93 -16.10
N LYS A 46 14.10 -15.14 -16.38
CA LYS A 46 14.74 -14.23 -15.41
C LYS A 46 14.79 -12.80 -15.95
N LEU A 47 14.81 -11.84 -15.04
CA LEU A 47 15.17 -10.46 -15.35
C LEU A 47 16.58 -10.18 -14.85
N LYS A 48 17.40 -9.58 -15.72
CA LYS A 48 18.68 -8.99 -15.34
C LYS A 48 18.47 -7.49 -15.15
N VAL A 49 18.68 -7.02 -13.93
CA VAL A 49 18.56 -5.59 -13.57
C VAL A 49 19.94 -5.06 -13.24
N SER A 50 20.35 -3.98 -13.92
CA SER A 50 21.65 -3.34 -13.73
C SER A 50 21.46 -1.90 -13.27
N PHE A 51 22.04 -1.56 -12.12
CA PHE A 51 21.99 -0.22 -11.56
C PHE A 51 23.23 0.59 -11.97
N PRO A 52 23.12 1.92 -12.17
CA PRO A 52 24.28 2.75 -12.50
C PRO A 52 25.36 2.80 -11.41
N SER A 53 24.94 2.65 -10.15
CA SER A 53 25.82 2.63 -8.99
C SER A 53 25.37 1.58 -7.98
N ALA A 54 26.32 1.07 -7.20
CA ALA A 54 26.04 0.17 -6.09
C ALA A 54 25.52 0.98 -4.89
N SER A 55 24.32 0.65 -4.41
CA SER A 55 23.73 1.23 -3.19
C SER A 55 22.90 0.16 -2.47
N THR A 56 22.81 0.26 -1.14
CA THR A 56 21.87 -0.53 -0.34
C THR A 56 20.42 -0.23 -0.71
N ASP A 57 20.13 0.98 -1.17
CA ASP A 57 18.79 1.44 -1.54
C ASP A 57 18.27 0.76 -2.80
N ASN A 58 19.14 0.14 -3.60
CA ASN A 58 18.76 -0.65 -4.77
C ASN A 58 17.79 -1.79 -4.39
N LYS A 59 17.78 -2.24 -3.12
CA LYS A 59 16.81 -3.23 -2.62
C LYS A 59 15.38 -2.71 -2.63
N VAL A 60 15.18 -1.41 -2.40
CA VAL A 60 13.84 -0.77 -2.38
C VAL A 60 13.21 -0.82 -3.77
N PHE A 61 14.00 -0.87 -4.84
CA PHE A 61 13.49 -1.06 -6.20
C PHE A 61 12.61 -2.33 -6.28
N PHE A 62 13.00 -3.42 -5.61
CA PHE A 62 12.34 -4.73 -5.69
C PHE A 62 11.18 -4.93 -4.71
N THR A 63 10.74 -3.90 -3.97
CA THR A 63 9.63 -4.03 -3.00
C THR A 63 8.26 -3.72 -3.61
N ASN A 64 8.20 -3.51 -4.94
CA ASN A 64 6.95 -3.18 -5.63
C ASN A 64 6.13 -4.43 -5.94
N TYR A 65 4.81 -4.32 -5.82
CA TYR A 65 3.88 -5.39 -6.18
C TYR A 65 3.87 -5.63 -7.70
N ILE A 66 3.83 -6.90 -8.11
CA ILE A 66 3.78 -7.28 -9.52
C ILE A 66 2.37 -7.04 -10.08
N LEU A 67 2.27 -6.09 -11.00
CA LEU A 67 1.03 -5.65 -11.62
C LEU A 67 0.63 -6.57 -12.80
N PRO A 68 -0.67 -6.84 -13.01
CA PRO A 68 -1.16 -7.66 -14.11
C PRO A 68 -1.02 -6.93 -15.44
N LYS A 69 -0.11 -7.39 -16.30
CA LYS A 69 0.13 -6.78 -17.61
C LYS A 69 -1.13 -6.80 -18.45
N HIS A 70 -1.82 -7.93 -18.51
CA HIS A 70 -3.00 -8.12 -19.36
C HIS A 70 -4.18 -7.19 -19.04
N VAL A 71 -4.18 -6.55 -17.87
CA VAL A 71 -5.22 -5.59 -17.46
C VAL A 71 -4.74 -4.15 -17.53
N LEU A 72 -3.47 -3.90 -17.25
CA LEU A 72 -2.92 -2.55 -17.09
C LEU A 72 -2.05 -2.09 -18.27
N GLU A 73 -1.78 -2.95 -19.25
CA GLU A 73 -1.09 -2.56 -20.47
C GLU A 73 -1.92 -1.52 -21.24
N GLY A 74 -1.33 -0.36 -21.48
CA GLY A 74 -2.00 0.78 -22.12
C GLY A 74 -2.94 1.58 -21.21
N ALA A 75 -3.17 1.14 -19.97
CA ALA A 75 -4.02 1.87 -19.01
C ALA A 75 -3.34 3.17 -18.54
N SER A 76 -4.13 4.24 -18.40
CA SER A 76 -3.66 5.48 -17.80
C SER A 76 -3.57 5.37 -16.27
N LEU A 77 -2.87 6.30 -15.62
CA LEU A 77 -2.89 6.40 -14.15
C LEU A 77 -4.32 6.59 -13.63
N GLN A 78 -5.18 7.28 -14.39
CA GLN A 78 -6.56 7.50 -13.99
C GLN A 78 -7.39 6.22 -14.09
N ASP A 79 -7.14 5.37 -15.09
CA ASP A 79 -7.77 4.05 -15.18
C ASP A 79 -7.35 3.15 -14.01
N PHE A 80 -6.07 3.21 -13.62
CA PHE A 80 -5.59 2.51 -12.44
C PHE A 80 -6.34 2.94 -11.17
N ILE A 81 -6.47 4.26 -10.94
CA ILE A 81 -7.12 4.82 -9.74
C ILE A 81 -8.64 4.64 -9.73
N ASN A 82 -9.31 4.72 -10.89
CA ASN A 82 -10.77 4.72 -10.92
C ASN A 82 -11.37 3.33 -11.15
N LYS A 83 -10.63 2.42 -11.78
CA LYS A 83 -11.13 1.08 -12.15
C LYS A 83 -10.37 0.01 -11.40
N PHE A 84 -9.06 -0.06 -11.59
CA PHE A 84 -8.27 -1.17 -11.04
C PHE A 84 -8.22 -1.18 -9.51
N SER A 85 -8.12 -0.03 -8.84
CA SER A 85 -8.09 -0.02 -7.38
C SER A 85 -9.44 -0.32 -6.72
N MET A 86 -10.54 -0.21 -7.46
CA MET A 86 -11.88 -0.58 -6.95
C MET A 86 -12.08 -2.10 -6.97
N GLU A 87 -11.58 -2.76 -8.02
CA GLU A 87 -11.65 -4.22 -8.18
C GLU A 87 -10.28 -4.78 -8.59
N PRO A 88 -9.32 -4.85 -7.65
CA PRO A 88 -7.96 -5.24 -7.96
C PRO A 88 -7.85 -6.74 -8.25
N ILE A 89 -6.92 -7.10 -9.12
CA ILE A 89 -6.53 -8.50 -9.37
C ILE A 89 -5.33 -8.85 -8.49
N TYR A 90 -5.55 -9.69 -7.49
CA TYR A 90 -4.58 -10.07 -6.46
C TYR A 90 -4.06 -11.49 -6.68
N THR A 91 -2.98 -11.84 -5.97
CA THR A 91 -2.36 -13.18 -5.98
C THR A 91 -2.57 -13.93 -4.67
N ASN A 92 -3.26 -13.32 -3.70
CA ASN A 92 -3.59 -13.95 -2.43
C ASN A 92 -4.93 -14.69 -2.53
N CYS A 93 -5.22 -15.49 -1.51
CA CYS A 93 -6.46 -16.28 -1.41
C CYS A 93 -7.69 -15.46 -0.99
N ALA A 94 -7.50 -14.19 -0.63
CA ALA A 94 -8.50 -13.33 0.00
C ALA A 94 -9.24 -12.53 -1.07
N ASN A 95 -10.56 -12.69 -1.15
CA ASN A 95 -11.35 -11.99 -2.16
C ASN A 95 -12.08 -10.78 -1.60
N ILE A 96 -11.94 -9.61 -2.22
CA ILE A 96 -12.72 -8.43 -1.83
C ILE A 96 -14.17 -8.63 -2.27
N VAL A 97 -15.11 -8.47 -1.33
CA VAL A 97 -16.56 -8.52 -1.57
C VAL A 97 -17.08 -7.09 -1.56
N SER A 98 -17.60 -6.62 -2.69
CA SER A 98 -18.26 -5.31 -2.77
C SER A 98 -19.61 -5.36 -2.06
N GLN A 99 -19.91 -4.35 -1.24
CA GLN A 99 -21.23 -4.17 -0.63
C GLN A 99 -21.84 -2.85 -1.07
N MET A 100 -23.13 -2.86 -1.41
CA MET A 100 -23.87 -1.65 -1.82
C MET A 100 -24.25 -0.74 -0.65
N THR A 101 -24.27 -1.26 0.58
CA THR A 101 -24.85 -0.56 1.74
C THR A 101 -23.83 0.20 2.61
N ASP A 102 -22.55 -0.17 2.56
CA ASP A 102 -21.48 0.51 3.29
C ASP A 102 -20.26 0.65 2.36
N GLN A 103 -20.22 1.78 1.66
CA GLN A 103 -19.21 2.07 0.63
C GLN A 103 -17.79 2.27 1.20
N TYR A 104 -17.65 2.38 2.52
CA TYR A 104 -16.37 2.67 3.17
C TYR A 104 -15.83 1.48 3.97
N SER A 105 -16.58 0.38 4.04
CA SER A 105 -16.10 -0.88 4.61
C SER A 105 -15.53 -1.79 3.53
N LEU A 106 -14.39 -2.41 3.83
CA LEU A 106 -13.80 -3.46 2.98
C LEU A 106 -14.03 -4.81 3.63
N ILE A 107 -14.59 -5.77 2.88
CA ILE A 107 -14.77 -7.14 3.34
C ILE A 107 -13.90 -8.05 2.49
N PHE A 108 -13.11 -8.87 3.16
CA PHE A 108 -12.26 -9.89 2.59
C PHE A 108 -12.86 -11.25 2.92
N ASN A 109 -13.28 -11.99 1.89
CA ASN A 109 -13.66 -13.39 1.99
C ASN A 109 -12.38 -14.25 2.00
N LEU A 110 -12.19 -14.99 3.08
CA LEU A 110 -11.01 -15.78 3.37
C LEU A 110 -11.30 -17.29 3.34
N ILE A 111 -12.49 -17.73 2.92
CA ILE A 111 -12.89 -19.16 2.91
C ILE A 111 -11.87 -20.06 2.18
N ASN A 112 -11.23 -19.52 1.14
CA ASN A 112 -10.22 -20.25 0.35
C ASN A 112 -8.79 -20.11 0.89
N CYS A 113 -8.59 -19.35 1.98
CA CYS A 113 -7.30 -19.16 2.62
C CYS A 113 -7.03 -20.28 3.63
N LYS A 114 -6.17 -21.23 3.26
CA LYS A 114 -5.81 -22.38 4.10
C LYS A 114 -5.03 -22.01 5.37
N ASP A 115 -4.40 -20.84 5.37
CA ASP A 115 -3.51 -20.39 6.45
C ASP A 115 -4.25 -19.61 7.55
N THR A 116 -5.58 -19.54 7.51
CA THR A 116 -6.40 -18.84 8.51
C THR A 116 -7.67 -19.62 8.83
N SER A 117 -8.14 -19.53 10.07
CA SER A 117 -9.43 -20.06 10.51
C SER A 117 -10.58 -19.06 10.33
N LEU A 118 -10.29 -17.86 9.82
CA LEU A 118 -11.29 -16.81 9.60
C LEU A 118 -11.97 -17.02 8.24
N ASN A 119 -13.30 -16.98 8.20
CA ASN A 119 -14.05 -16.99 6.94
C ASN A 119 -14.13 -15.59 6.31
N PHE A 120 -14.18 -14.55 7.13
CA PHE A 120 -14.27 -13.16 6.71
C PHE A 120 -13.39 -12.28 7.58
N TYR A 121 -12.75 -11.29 6.95
CA TYR A 121 -12.08 -10.19 7.64
C TYR A 121 -12.65 -8.88 7.11
N GLN A 122 -12.97 -7.94 8.01
CA GLN A 122 -13.59 -6.68 7.63
C GLN A 122 -12.82 -5.50 8.19
N ILE A 123 -12.55 -4.51 7.34
CA ILE A 123 -12.10 -3.19 7.74
C ILE A 123 -13.32 -2.29 7.71
N LYS A 124 -13.79 -1.86 8.87
CA LYS A 124 -14.92 -0.93 9.00
C LYS A 124 -14.43 0.50 9.12
N ASN A 125 -15.10 1.41 8.43
CA ASN A 125 -14.98 2.83 8.72
C ASN A 125 -16.07 3.21 9.75
N ILE A 126 -15.65 3.76 10.88
CA ILE A 126 -16.57 4.25 11.92
C ILE A 126 -16.36 5.75 12.02
N GLN A 127 -17.46 6.53 12.07
CA GLN A 127 -17.41 7.98 11.96
C GLN A 127 -16.71 8.63 13.16
N SER A 128 -16.84 8.03 14.35
CA SER A 128 -16.26 8.52 15.59
C SER A 128 -15.81 7.41 16.53
N PHE A 129 -14.90 7.72 17.45
CA PHE A 129 -14.46 6.75 18.45
C PHE A 129 -15.55 6.49 19.50
N GLU A 130 -16.41 7.47 19.77
CA GLU A 130 -17.54 7.36 20.69
C GLU A 130 -18.59 6.35 20.18
N GLU A 131 -18.91 6.40 18.88
CA GLU A 131 -19.76 5.40 18.22
C GLU A 131 -19.14 4.00 18.26
N PHE A 132 -17.83 3.92 18.01
CA PHE A 132 -17.08 2.66 18.10
C PHE A 132 -17.14 2.08 19.52
N GLU A 133 -16.83 2.87 20.55
CA GLU A 133 -16.87 2.44 21.95
C GLU A 133 -18.27 1.96 22.36
N THR A 134 -19.32 2.65 21.89
CA THR A 134 -20.71 2.24 22.12
C THR A 134 -21.02 0.91 21.43
N SER A 135 -20.56 0.71 20.19
CA SER A 135 -20.77 -0.53 19.44
C SER A 135 -20.14 -1.77 20.12
N ILE A 136 -19.00 -1.59 20.78
CA ILE A 136 -18.33 -2.64 21.56
C ILE A 136 -19.10 -2.93 22.84
N LYS A 137 -19.55 -1.89 23.56
CA LYS A 137 -20.32 -2.03 24.81
C LYS A 137 -21.68 -2.70 24.58
N ASP A 138 -22.36 -2.35 23.49
CA ASP A 138 -23.68 -2.85 23.16
C ASP A 138 -23.67 -4.30 22.64
N GLY A 139 -22.50 -4.93 22.54
CA GLY A 139 -22.38 -6.35 22.16
C GLY A 139 -22.92 -6.66 20.76
N LYS A 140 -22.96 -5.67 19.85
CA LYS A 140 -23.47 -5.82 18.48
C LYS A 140 -22.48 -6.60 17.59
N GLY A 141 -22.30 -7.88 17.91
CA GLY A 141 -22.01 -8.99 17.00
C GLY A 141 -20.70 -9.01 16.19
N SER A 142 -19.83 -8.00 16.28
CA SER A 142 -18.53 -8.01 15.57
C SER A 142 -17.38 -8.07 16.58
N ILE A 143 -16.55 -9.11 16.50
CA ILE A 143 -15.25 -9.12 17.17
C ILE A 143 -14.39 -8.10 16.42
N VAL A 144 -14.12 -6.96 17.05
CA VAL A 144 -13.13 -6.01 16.53
C VAL A 144 -11.78 -6.44 17.07
N ASP A 145 -10.95 -7.02 16.22
CA ASP A 145 -9.64 -7.55 16.62
C ASP A 145 -8.62 -6.44 16.90
N VAL A 146 -8.64 -5.38 16.07
CA VAL A 146 -7.72 -4.25 16.15
C VAL A 146 -8.43 -2.94 15.83
N TYR A 147 -8.09 -1.88 16.56
CA TYR A 147 -8.46 -0.50 16.23
C TYR A 147 -7.26 0.43 16.48
N THR A 148 -7.31 1.65 15.92
CA THR A 148 -6.28 2.67 16.15
C THR A 148 -6.87 3.86 16.88
N ASN A 149 -6.49 4.06 18.14
CA ASN A 149 -6.83 5.24 18.94
C ASN A 149 -5.83 5.43 20.09
N GLN A 150 -5.84 6.58 20.75
CA GLN A 150 -5.06 6.85 21.96
C GLN A 150 -5.66 6.19 23.21
N LYS A 151 -6.96 5.89 23.23
CA LYS A 151 -7.64 5.25 24.36
C LYS A 151 -7.69 3.73 24.21
N THR A 152 -7.24 3.01 25.24
CA THR A 152 -7.37 1.54 25.34
C THR A 152 -8.71 1.16 25.96
N LEU A 153 -9.51 0.36 25.26
CA LEU A 153 -10.79 -0.18 25.77
C LEU A 153 -10.55 -1.43 26.63
N PRO A 154 -11.44 -1.73 27.59
CA PRO A 154 -11.35 -2.97 28.38
C PRO A 154 -11.28 -4.21 27.49
N GLY A 155 -10.37 -5.14 27.81
CA GLY A 155 -10.14 -6.36 27.04
C GLY A 155 -9.15 -6.23 25.89
N TYR A 156 -8.66 -5.02 25.59
CA TYR A 156 -7.65 -4.77 24.56
C TYR A 156 -6.26 -4.51 25.15
N VAL A 157 -5.22 -4.78 24.36
CA VAL A 157 -3.83 -4.50 24.72
C VAL A 157 -3.30 -3.41 23.80
N GLU A 158 -2.75 -2.35 24.38
CA GLU A 158 -2.09 -1.30 23.60
C GLU A 158 -0.81 -1.84 22.93
N LYS A 159 -0.65 -1.52 21.65
CA LYS A 159 0.58 -1.77 20.88
C LYS A 159 1.00 -0.47 20.20
N GLN A 160 2.24 -0.06 20.44
CA GLN A 160 2.81 1.10 19.74
C GLN A 160 3.17 0.72 18.32
N LEU A 161 2.53 1.39 17.35
CA LEU A 161 2.85 1.29 15.94
C LEU A 161 3.74 2.47 15.55
N LEU A 162 5.00 2.20 15.23
CA LEU A 162 5.86 3.20 14.62
C LEU A 162 5.43 3.41 13.17
N THR A 163 4.83 4.56 12.90
CA THR A 163 4.50 4.94 11.52
C THR A 163 5.71 5.56 10.83
N ASN A 164 5.73 5.54 9.50
CA ASN A 164 6.71 6.28 8.70
C ASN A 164 6.40 7.78 8.61
N LYS A 165 5.48 8.31 9.42
CA LYS A 165 5.16 9.74 9.47
C LYS A 165 6.19 10.45 10.35
N LEU A 166 6.95 11.35 9.73
CA LEU A 166 7.84 12.26 10.43
C LEU A 166 7.12 13.59 10.64
N VAL A 167 6.97 14.00 11.89
CA VAL A 167 6.56 15.37 12.22
C VAL A 167 7.81 16.22 12.30
N THR A 168 8.03 17.04 11.28
CA THR A 168 9.23 17.87 11.17
C THR A 168 8.85 19.34 11.19
N MET A 169 9.53 20.12 12.03
CA MET A 169 9.48 21.58 11.99
C MET A 169 10.60 22.08 11.07
N PHE A 170 10.25 22.92 10.08
CA PHE A 170 11.22 23.57 9.20
C PHE A 170 11.33 25.05 9.54
N PHE A 171 12.54 25.55 9.75
CA PHE A 171 12.79 26.99 9.84
C PHE A 171 12.92 27.58 8.42
N ASN A 172 12.21 28.68 8.14
CA ASN A 172 12.40 29.43 6.91
C ASN A 172 13.79 30.09 6.90
N VAL A 173 14.74 29.47 6.21
CA VAL A 173 16.13 29.94 6.14
C VAL A 173 16.32 31.24 5.36
N ASN A 174 15.31 31.65 4.57
CA ASN A 174 15.33 32.92 3.84
C ASN A 174 14.91 34.11 4.73
N SER A 175 14.39 33.85 5.93
CA SER A 175 14.08 34.92 6.89
C SER A 175 15.36 35.44 7.53
N SER A 176 15.63 36.74 7.37
CA SER A 176 16.75 37.43 8.01
C SER A 176 16.72 37.38 9.55
N LYS A 177 15.55 37.09 10.13
CA LYS A 177 15.33 36.93 11.58
C LYS A 177 15.69 35.54 12.10
N LEU A 178 15.76 34.51 11.25
CA LEU A 178 16.03 33.11 11.63
C LEU A 178 17.49 32.72 11.34
N ARG A 179 18.44 33.46 11.95
CA ARG A 179 19.88 33.15 11.86
C ARG A 179 20.20 31.81 12.54
N ILE A 180 21.34 31.20 12.18
CA ILE A 180 21.78 29.89 12.73
C ILE A 180 21.68 29.84 14.25
N ARG A 181 22.14 30.88 14.95
CA ARG A 181 22.10 30.96 16.42
C ARG A 181 20.67 31.00 16.97
N THR A 182 19.77 31.75 16.33
CA THR A 182 18.35 31.82 16.69
C THR A 182 17.66 30.48 16.46
N ARG A 183 17.95 29.80 15.34
CA ARG A 183 17.39 28.46 15.05
C ARG A 183 17.81 27.42 16.09
N ARG A 184 19.07 27.46 16.54
CA ARG A 184 19.56 26.60 17.62
C ARG A 184 18.95 26.90 18.98
N ALA A 185 18.51 28.13 19.23
CA ALA A 185 17.85 28.51 20.48
C ALA A 185 16.36 28.13 20.51
N LEU A 186 15.75 27.84 19.34
CA LEU A 186 14.34 27.51 19.18
C LEU A 186 14.08 26.01 18.97
N ALA A 187 15.13 25.22 18.79
CA ALA A 187 15.10 23.76 18.65
C ALA A 187 15.57 23.12 19.95
#